data_AF-A0A175RTV7-F1
#
_entry.id   AF-A0A175RTV7-F1
#
_cell.length_a   1.000
_cell.length_b   1.000
_cell.length_c   1.000
_cell.angle_alpha   90.00
_cell.angle_beta   90.00
_cell.angle_gamma   90.00
#
_symmetry.space_group_name_H-M   'P 1'
#
loop_
_entity.id
_entity.type
_entity.pdbx_description
1 polymer ?
#
loop_
_entity_poly.entity_id
_entity_poly.type
_entity_poly.pdbx_seq_one_letter_code
_entity_poly.pdbx_strand_id
1 'polypeptide(L)'
;MHVDAAYGGGLLFLRRFRSQLEGIACGDSVALDFHKMLFQPVSCGVLLVRFAAAFAPFALKADCLNPASTLRAVEPVLAEMADLAGELDRFHV
;
A
#
# COMPACT_ATOMS: atom_id res chain seq x y z
N MET A 1 6.12 11.36 8.91
CA MET A 1 6.55 10.19 9.71
C MET A 1 6.22 8.91 8.94
N HIS A 2 7.17 8.00 8.78
CA HIS A 2 6.95 6.69 8.15
C HIS A 2 6.79 5.62 9.24
N VAL A 3 5.85 4.70 9.07
CA VAL A 3 5.69 3.50 9.91
C VAL A 3 6.16 2.28 9.12
N ASP A 4 7.23 1.64 9.60
CA ASP A 4 7.62 0.32 9.11
C ASP A 4 6.79 -0.75 9.83
N ALA A 5 5.75 -1.23 9.14
CA ALA A 5 4.88 -2.31 9.59
C ALA A 5 5.14 -3.58 8.77
N ALA A 6 6.36 -3.79 8.26
CA ALA A 6 6.64 -4.87 7.33
C ALA A 6 6.22 -6.24 7.88
N TYR A 7 6.57 -6.54 9.14
CA TYR A 7 6.08 -7.76 9.82
C TYR A 7 4.74 -7.51 10.52
N GLY A 8 4.65 -6.48 11.37
CA GLY A 8 3.50 -6.23 12.24
C GLY A 8 2.20 -5.81 11.54
N GLY A 9 2.27 -5.38 10.29
CA GLY A 9 1.12 -4.95 9.51
C GLY A 9 0.09 -6.05 9.24
N GLY A 10 0.51 -7.33 9.32
CA GLY A 10 -0.43 -8.46 9.28
C GLY A 10 -1.45 -8.46 10.43
N LEU A 11 -1.18 -7.76 11.54
CA LEU A 11 -2.10 -7.64 12.67
C LEU A 11 -3.37 -6.83 12.31
N LEU A 12 -3.36 -6.03 11.24
CA LEU A 12 -4.54 -5.31 10.74
C LEU A 12 -5.70 -6.28 10.46
N PHE A 13 -5.37 -7.45 9.91
CA PHE A 13 -6.34 -8.48 9.53
C PHE A 13 -6.86 -9.28 10.73
N LEU A 14 -6.29 -9.09 11.92
CA LEU A 14 -6.63 -9.83 13.14
C LEU A 14 -7.29 -8.92 14.17
N ARG A 15 -8.62 -8.96 14.26
CA ARG A 15 -9.42 -8.10 15.15
C ARG A 15 -8.91 -8.02 16.60
N ARG A 16 -8.40 -9.14 17.14
CA ARG A 16 -7.89 -9.24 18.52
C ARG A 16 -6.66 -8.35 18.80
N PHE A 17 -5.89 -7.98 17.77
CA PHE A 17 -4.62 -7.28 17.93
C PHE A 17 -4.66 -5.81 17.49
N ARG A 18 -5.86 -5.27 17.18
CA ARG A 18 -6.00 -3.88 16.70
C ARG A 18 -5.39 -2.83 17.63
N SER A 19 -5.49 -3.01 18.95
CA SER A 19 -4.90 -2.06 19.91
C SER A 19 -3.37 -2.01 19.86
N GLN A 20 -2.71 -3.06 19.37
CA GLN A 20 -1.26 -3.06 19.18
C GLN A 20 -0.80 -2.16 18.02
N LEU A 21 -1.75 -1.71 17.19
CA LEU A 21 -1.51 -0.82 16.06
C LEU A 21 -2.05 0.60 16.31
N GLU A 22 -2.36 0.95 17.56
CA GLU A 22 -2.78 2.31 17.90
C GLU A 22 -1.76 3.34 17.41
N GLY A 23 -2.23 4.33 16.67
CA GLY A 23 -1.39 5.38 16.08
C GLY A 23 -0.79 5.06 14.72
N ILE A 24 -0.97 3.84 14.16
CA ILE A 24 -0.51 3.52 12.79
C ILE A 24 -1.10 4.51 11.77
N ALA A 25 -2.37 4.85 11.96
CA ALA A 25 -3.15 5.82 11.18
C ALA A 25 -2.60 7.25 11.22
N CYS A 26 -1.66 7.55 12.13
CA CYS A 26 -1.05 8.88 12.26
C CYS A 26 0.20 9.02 11.36
N GLY A 27 0.69 7.93 10.76
CA GLY A 27 1.81 7.96 9.83
C GLY A 27 1.46 8.66 8.50
N ASP A 28 2.45 9.26 7.84
CA ASP A 28 2.29 9.79 6.48
C ASP A 28 2.50 8.70 5.43
N SER A 29 3.16 7.61 5.80
CA SER A 29 3.30 6.41 4.98
C SER A 29 3.48 5.17 5.85
N VAL A 30 3.07 4.01 5.33
CA VAL A 30 3.16 2.71 5.99
C VAL A 30 3.67 1.67 4.98
N ALA A 31 4.68 0.89 5.35
CA ALA A 31 5.13 -0.26 4.56
C ALA A 31 4.68 -1.57 5.21
N LEU A 32 4.22 -2.54 4.40
CA LEU A 32 3.80 -3.88 4.85
C LEU A 32 4.33 -4.94 3.90
N ASP A 33 4.79 -6.08 4.42
CA ASP A 33 5.19 -7.23 3.61
C ASP A 33 4.17 -8.36 3.77
N PHE A 34 3.41 -8.62 2.71
CA PHE A 34 2.46 -9.73 2.71
C PHE A 34 3.15 -11.09 2.76
N HIS A 35 4.39 -11.17 2.28
CA HIS A 35 5.20 -12.39 2.38
C HIS A 35 5.76 -12.67 3.80
N LYS A 36 5.46 -11.82 4.78
CA LYS A 36 5.74 -12.07 6.20
C LYS A 36 4.53 -12.71 6.86
N MET A 37 3.60 -11.91 7.40
CA MET A 37 2.48 -12.43 8.19
C MET A 37 1.27 -12.93 7.38
N LEU A 38 1.21 -12.67 6.07
CA LEU A 38 0.05 -13.03 5.21
C LEU A 38 0.34 -14.18 4.24
N PHE A 39 1.45 -14.89 4.43
CA PHE A 39 1.79 -16.13 3.71
C PHE A 39 1.78 -15.99 2.17
N GLN A 40 2.02 -14.77 1.65
CA GLN A 40 2.23 -14.59 0.21
C GLN A 40 3.64 -15.03 -0.21
N PRO A 41 3.86 -15.48 -1.45
CA PRO A 41 5.20 -15.78 -1.94
C PRO A 41 6.13 -14.57 -1.88
N VAL A 42 7.41 -14.80 -1.57
CA VAL A 42 8.45 -13.77 -1.65
C VAL A 42 8.70 -13.41 -3.13
N SER A 43 8.73 -12.15 -3.56
CA SER A 43 8.57 -10.89 -2.80
C SER A 43 7.18 -10.28 -3.01
N CYS A 44 6.46 -10.01 -1.92
CA CYS A 44 5.13 -9.39 -1.97
C CYS A 44 4.93 -8.40 -0.82
N GLY A 45 4.66 -7.13 -1.12
CA GLY A 45 4.48 -6.06 -0.14
C GLY A 45 3.86 -4.81 -0.76
N VAL A 46 3.52 -3.85 0.08
CA VAL A 46 2.85 -2.59 -0.30
C VAL A 46 3.42 -1.41 0.48
N LEU A 47 3.49 -0.25 -0.19
CA LEU A 47 3.74 1.05 0.43
C LEU A 47 2.46 1.88 0.30
N LEU A 48 1.84 2.20 1.43
CA LEU A 48 0.71 3.11 1.53
C LEU A 48 1.22 4.51 1.85
N VAL A 49 0.67 5.52 1.19
CA VAL A 49 0.99 6.94 1.46
C VAL A 49 -0.30 7.70 1.68
N ARG A 50 -0.29 8.62 2.65
CA ARG A 50 -1.44 9.45 3.00
C ARG A 50 -1.84 10.39 1.86
N PHE A 51 -0.87 10.89 1.11
CA PHE A 51 -1.08 11.84 0.02
C PHE A 51 -0.44 11.34 -1.27
N ALA A 52 -1.22 11.25 -2.35
CA ALA A 52 -0.74 10.86 -3.66
C ALA A 52 0.42 11.74 -4.19
N ALA A 53 0.49 13.00 -3.74
CA ALA A 53 1.59 13.91 -4.04
C ALA A 53 2.98 13.37 -3.62
N ALA A 54 3.03 12.42 -2.67
CA ALA A 54 4.27 11.73 -2.30
C ALA A 54 4.89 10.94 -3.46
N PHE A 55 4.10 10.58 -4.48
CA PHE A 55 4.59 9.89 -5.67
C PHE A 55 5.09 10.83 -6.78
N ALA A 56 4.99 12.15 -6.62
CA ALA A 56 5.45 13.10 -7.64
C ALA A 56 6.90 12.87 -8.13
N PRO A 57 7.88 12.50 -7.27
CA PRO A 57 9.24 12.17 -7.73
C PRO A 57 9.33 10.96 -8.67
N PHE A 58 8.35 10.03 -8.62
CA PHE A 58 8.28 8.85 -9.48
C PHE A 58 7.54 9.10 -10.79
N ALA A 59 6.96 10.28 -10.99
CA ALA A 59 6.19 10.62 -12.19
C ALA A 59 7.06 10.92 -13.43
N LEU A 60 8.28 10.37 -13.50
CA LEU A 60 9.15 10.53 -14.66
C LEU A 60 8.49 9.90 -15.88
N LYS A 61 8.15 10.73 -16.85
CA LYS A 61 7.69 10.28 -18.15
C LYS A 61 8.89 10.00 -19.05
N ALA A 62 9.12 8.72 -19.33
CA ALA A 62 9.98 8.27 -20.41
C ALA A 62 9.11 7.51 -21.42
N ASP A 63 9.10 7.93 -22.69
CA ASP A 63 8.17 7.35 -23.68
C ASP A 63 8.41 5.86 -23.93
N CYS A 64 9.63 5.37 -23.68
CA CYS A 64 9.97 3.95 -23.78
C CYS A 64 9.46 3.10 -22.60
N LEU A 65 9.19 3.70 -21.43
CA LEU A 65 8.71 3.01 -20.23
C LEU A 65 7.21 3.23 -20.01
N ASN A 66 6.74 4.45 -20.30
CA ASN A 66 5.38 4.93 -20.05
C ASN A 66 4.74 5.50 -21.34
N PRO A 67 4.62 4.71 -22.43
CA PRO A 67 3.94 5.18 -23.63
C PRO A 67 2.44 5.36 -23.35
N ALA A 68 1.80 6.28 -24.07
CA ALA A 68 0.39 6.62 -23.84
C ALA A 68 -0.58 5.43 -24.03
N SER A 69 -0.16 4.41 -24.79
CA SER A 69 -0.91 3.15 -24.94
C SER A 69 -0.98 2.34 -23.65
N THR A 70 0.06 2.37 -22.80
CA THR A 70 0.11 1.59 -21.56
C THR A 70 -0.84 2.12 -20.50
N LEU A 71 -1.12 3.43 -20.47
CA LEU A 71 -2.02 4.05 -19.47
C LEU A 71 -3.42 3.43 -19.47
N ARG A 72 -3.93 2.96 -20.63
CA ARG A 72 -5.23 2.28 -20.71
C ARG A 72 -5.19 0.84 -20.19
N ALA A 73 -4.03 0.20 -20.20
CA ALA A 73 -3.86 -1.18 -19.77
C ALA A 73 -3.74 -1.33 -18.24
N VAL A 74 -3.37 -0.25 -17.53
CA VAL A 74 -3.23 -0.25 -16.06
C VAL A 74 -4.49 0.21 -15.31
N GLU A 75 -5.50 0.78 -15.98
CA GLU A 75 -6.78 1.13 -15.33
C GLU A 75 -7.43 -0.01 -14.52
N PRO A 76 -7.47 -1.28 -14.99
CA PRO A 76 -8.05 -2.37 -14.21
C PRO A 76 -7.25 -2.67 -12.94
N VAL A 77 -5.93 -2.58 -13.00
CA VAL A 77 -5.03 -2.81 -11.87
C VAL A 77 -5.18 -1.70 -10.83
N LEU A 78 -5.35 -0.45 -11.28
CA LEU A 78 -5.61 0.69 -10.40
C LEU A 78 -6.96 0.55 -9.68
N ALA A 79 -7.98 -0.02 -10.33
CA ALA A 79 -9.26 -0.31 -9.70
C ALA A 79 -9.14 -1.38 -8.59
N GLU A 80 -8.42 -2.48 -8.83
CA GLU A 80 -8.15 -3.50 -7.80
C GLU A 80 -7.34 -2.95 -6.62
N MET A 81 -6.35 -2.08 -6.89
CA MET A 81 -5.57 -1.42 -5.83
C MET A 81 -6.43 -0.42 -5.03
N ALA A 82 -7.41 0.23 -5.65
CA ALA A 82 -8.34 1.12 -4.97
C ALA A 82 -9.31 0.35 -4.05
N ASP A 83 -9.75 -0.84 -4.44
CA ASP A 83 -10.55 -1.72 -3.59
C ASP A 83 -9.76 -2.19 -2.36
N LEU A 84 -8.49 -2.56 -2.55
CA LEU A 84 -7.60 -2.91 -1.44
C LEU A 84 -7.37 -1.72 -0.49
N ALA A 85 -7.20 -0.52 -1.04
CA ALA A 85 -7.10 0.71 -0.25
C ALA A 85 -8.40 0.99 0.55
N GLY A 86 -9.57 0.79 -0.04
CA GLY A 86 -10.85 0.89 0.64
C GLY A 86 -11.05 -0.17 1.73
N GLU A 87 -10.49 -1.36 1.55
CA GLU A 87 -10.50 -2.40 2.57
C GLU A 87 -9.57 -2.03 3.75
N LEU A 88 -8.41 -1.44 3.47
CA LEU A 88 -7.46 -0.90 4.46
C LEU A 88 -8.04 0.29 5.25
N ASP A 89 -8.86 1.13 4.62
CA ASP A 89 -9.54 2.27 5.25
C ASP A 89 -10.49 1.80 6.38
N ARG A 90 -11.06 0.59 6.26
CA ARG A 90 -11.87 -0.06 7.33
C ARG A 90 -11.04 -0.45 8.56
N PHE A 91 -9.72 -0.47 8.43
CA PHE A 91 -8.80 -0.72 9.53
C PHE A 91 -8.19 0.57 10.08
N HIS A 92 -8.63 1.73 9.59
CA HIS A 92 -8.14 3.06 9.98
C HIS A 92 -6.62 3.16 9.83
N VAL A 93 -6.08 2.83 8.66
CA VAL A 93 -4.64 2.98 8.33
C VAL A 93 -4.46 4.11 7.35
#